data_AF-A0A349U116-F1
#
_entry.id   AF-A0A349U116-F1
#
_cell.length_a   1.000
_cell.length_b   1.000
_cell.length_c   1.000
_cell.angle_alpha   90.00
_cell.angle_beta   90.00
_cell.angle_gamma   90.00
#
_symmetry.space_group_name_H-M   'P 1'
#
loop_
_entity.id
_entity.type
_entity.pdbx_description
1 polymer ?
#
loop_
_entity_poly.entity_id
_entity_poly.type
_entity_poly.pdbx_seq_one_letter_code
_entity_poly.pdbx_strand_id
1 'polypeptide(L)'
;MVVNVSVETLSWADVRGIARALHKAHPMVDQSLLTPEDVRRMVVELPGFSDLPQPENENMLDTVVYAWLRIEKEEWENELVEDNA
;
A
#
# COMPACT_ATOMS: atom_id res chain seq x y z
N MET A 1 18.74 9.71 20.57
CA MET A 1 18.75 8.98 19.28
C MET A 1 17.92 9.79 18.31
N VAL A 2 18.56 10.46 17.35
CA VAL A 2 17.85 11.02 16.21
C VAL A 2 17.48 9.82 15.33
N VAL A 3 16.22 9.41 15.39
CA VAL A 3 15.68 8.48 14.40
C VAL A 3 15.72 9.23 13.09
N ASN A 4 16.67 8.87 12.24
CA ASN A 4 16.74 9.37 10.88
C ASN A 4 15.54 8.77 10.14
N VAL A 5 14.40 9.47 10.19
CA VAL A 5 13.28 9.18 9.30
C VAL A 5 13.74 9.65 7.94
N SER A 6 14.47 8.79 7.22
CA SER A 6 14.57 8.90 5.78
C SER A 6 13.13 9.02 5.30
N VAL A 7 12.77 10.17 4.72
CA VAL A 7 11.51 10.30 4.02
C VAL A 7 11.64 9.33 2.85
N GLU A 8 11.15 8.10 3.03
CA GLU A 8 11.11 7.12 1.96
C GLU A 8 10.19 7.70 0.89
N THR A 9 10.81 8.26 -0.14
CA THR A 9 10.10 8.81 -1.28
C THR A 9 9.40 7.66 -1.98
N LEU A 10 8.09 7.56 -1.79
CA LEU A 10 7.24 6.58 -2.46
C LEU A 10 7.04 7.03 -3.91
N SER A 11 7.18 6.08 -4.81
CA SER A 11 6.93 6.24 -6.25
C SER A 11 6.17 5.04 -6.77
N TRP A 12 5.60 5.14 -7.97
CA TRP A 12 4.87 4.01 -8.55
C TRP A 12 5.74 2.76 -8.75
N ALA A 13 7.06 2.91 -8.77
CA ALA A 13 7.99 1.79 -8.78
C ALA A 13 8.01 1.01 -7.44
N ASP A 14 7.71 1.65 -6.32
CA ASP A 14 7.66 1.03 -5.00
C ASP A 14 6.24 0.57 -4.61
N VAL A 15 5.74 -0.38 -5.38
CA VAL A 15 4.39 -0.95 -5.19
C VAL A 15 4.20 -1.50 -3.77
N ARG A 16 5.21 -2.18 -3.20
CA ARG A 16 5.11 -2.76 -1.85
C ARG A 16 5.16 -1.68 -0.76
N GLY A 17 5.94 -0.61 -0.96
CA GLY A 17 5.96 0.54 -0.07
C GLY A 17 4.61 1.26 -0.04
N ILE A 18 4.05 1.55 -1.22
CA ILE A 18 2.72 2.15 -1.38
C ILE A 18 1.66 1.27 -0.71
N ALA A 19 1.63 -0.03 -1.01
CA ALA A 19 0.64 -0.94 -0.45
C ALA A 19 0.70 -1.02 1.10
N ARG A 20 1.90 -1.03 1.69
CA ARG A 20 2.06 -0.97 3.16
C ARG A 20 1.61 0.37 3.74
N ALA A 21 1.88 1.47 3.06
CA ALA A 21 1.44 2.79 3.50
C ALA A 21 -0.09 2.91 3.45
N LEU A 22 -0.72 2.39 2.38
CA LEU A 22 -2.18 2.29 2.27
C LEU A 22 -2.78 1.40 3.35
N HIS A 23 -2.24 0.21 3.59
CA HIS A 23 -2.71 -0.69 4.64
C HIS A 23 -2.67 -0.04 6.02
N LYS A 24 -1.59 0.68 6.34
CA LYS A 24 -1.44 1.40 7.62
C LYS A 24 -2.39 2.59 7.73
N ALA A 25 -2.59 3.34 6.65
CA ALA A 25 -3.45 4.52 6.64
C ALA A 25 -4.95 4.16 6.62
N HIS A 26 -5.29 3.02 6.01
CA HIS A 26 -6.66 2.60 5.73
C HIS A 26 -6.91 1.12 6.07
N PRO A 27 -6.71 0.68 7.33
CA PRO A 27 -6.80 -0.73 7.71
C PRO A 27 -8.21 -1.32 7.60
N MET A 28 -9.25 -0.48 7.53
CA MET A 28 -10.65 -0.93 7.44
C MET A 28 -11.24 -0.82 6.03
N VAL A 29 -10.43 -0.44 5.04
CA VAL A 29 -10.89 -0.30 3.66
C VAL A 29 -10.87 -1.65 2.96
N ASP A 30 -12.02 -2.05 2.43
CA ASP A 30 -12.13 -3.20 1.56
C ASP A 30 -11.54 -2.87 0.19
N GLN A 31 -10.37 -3.44 -0.09
CA GLN A 31 -9.62 -3.18 -1.30
C GLN A 31 -10.31 -3.71 -2.56
N SER A 32 -11.19 -4.72 -2.41
CA SER A 32 -11.93 -5.33 -3.53
C SER A 32 -13.06 -4.44 -4.07
N LEU A 33 -13.49 -3.46 -3.28
CA LEU A 33 -14.53 -2.49 -3.65
C LEU A 33 -13.98 -1.19 -4.21
N LEU A 34 -12.65 -1.02 -4.24
CA LEU A 34 -12.01 0.22 -4.70
C LEU A 34 -12.04 0.33 -6.22
N THR A 35 -12.35 1.53 -6.71
CA THR A 35 -12.18 1.85 -8.13
C THR A 35 -10.75 2.32 -8.40
N PRO A 36 -10.25 2.26 -9.65
CA PRO A 36 -8.94 2.81 -10.00
C PRO A 36 -8.78 4.30 -9.65
N GLU A 37 -9.87 5.07 -9.69
CA GLU A 37 -9.89 6.46 -9.24
C GLU A 37 -9.59 6.59 -7.75
N ASP A 38 -10.26 5.78 -6.93
CA ASP A 38 -10.10 5.79 -5.49
C ASP A 38 -8.68 5.39 -5.09
N VAL A 39 -8.16 4.30 -5.67
CA VAL A 39 -6.78 3.85 -5.42
C VAL A 39 -5.79 4.96 -5.75
N ARG A 40 -5.94 5.60 -6.91
CA ARG A 40 -5.03 6.68 -7.31
C ARG A 40 -5.10 7.87 -6.35
N ARG A 41 -6.30 8.31 -5.97
CA ARG A 41 -6.48 9.40 -4.98
C ARG A 41 -5.79 9.05 -3.66
N MET A 42 -6.02 7.84 -3.16
CA MET A 42 -5.43 7.38 -1.90
C MET A 42 -3.89 7.35 -1.97
N VAL A 43 -3.31 6.90 -3.08
CA VAL A 43 -1.84 6.90 -3.28
C VAL A 43 -1.26 8.32 -3.29
N VAL A 44 -1.91 9.25 -4.01
CA VAL A 44 -1.46 10.65 -4.11
C VAL A 44 -1.56 11.39 -2.78
N GLU A 45 -2.50 10.99 -1.92
CA GLU A 45 -2.68 11.54 -0.58
C GLU A 45 -1.68 10.97 0.45
N LEU A 46 -0.89 9.94 0.10
CA LEU A 46 0.06 9.33 1.03
C LEU A 46 1.21 10.29 1.39
N PRO A 47 1.57 10.36 2.70
CA PRO A 47 2.75 11.10 3.11
C PRO A 47 4.01 10.42 2.54
N GLY A 48 4.77 11.17 1.73
CA GLY A 48 6.01 10.68 1.12
C GLY A 48 5.87 10.25 -0.34
N PHE A 49 4.66 10.26 -0.92
CA PHE A 49 4.49 10.07 -2.36
C PHE A 49 5.02 11.28 -3.13
N SER A 50 5.94 11.06 -4.06
CA SER A 50 6.67 12.12 -4.79
C SER A 50 6.64 11.94 -6.32
N ASP A 51 5.81 11.04 -6.82
CA ASP A 51 5.70 10.73 -8.25
C ASP A 51 4.47 11.41 -8.87
N LEU A 52 4.31 11.28 -10.18
CA LEU A 52 3.16 11.84 -10.88
C LEU A 52 1.85 11.19 -10.40
N PRO A 53 0.72 11.93 -10.32
CA PRO A 53 -0.55 11.36 -9.91
C PRO A 53 -1.01 10.19 -10.78
N GLN A 54 -0.64 10.19 -12.05
CA GLN A 54 -0.99 9.14 -13.00
C GLN A 54 0.23 8.25 -13.25
N PRO A 55 0.13 6.93 -13.03
CA PRO A 55 1.21 6.02 -13.39
C PRO A 55 1.33 5.90 -14.91
N GLU A 56 2.55 5.67 -15.39
CA GLU A 56 2.81 5.43 -16.82
C GLU A 56 2.25 4.09 -17.30
N ASN A 57 2.08 3.13 -16.39
CA ASN A 57 1.55 1.81 -16.69
C ASN A 57 0.07 1.72 -16.30
N GLU A 58 -0.77 1.36 -17.28
CA GLU A 58 -2.22 1.23 -17.13
C GLU A 58 -2.63 0.21 -16.04
N ASN A 59 -1.81 -0.82 -15.79
CA ASN A 59 -2.08 -1.87 -14.80
C ASN A 59 -1.44 -1.58 -13.42
N MET A 60 -0.84 -0.41 -13.23
CA MET A 60 -0.12 -0.10 -11.98
C MET A 60 -1.06 -0.10 -10.77
N LEU A 61 -2.27 0.44 -10.92
CA LEU A 61 -3.25 0.55 -9.83
C LEU A 61 -3.72 -0.83 -9.37
N ASP A 62 -4.01 -1.74 -10.32
CA ASP A 62 -4.36 -3.13 -10.00
C ASP A 62 -3.20 -3.85 -9.31
N THR A 63 -1.97 -3.56 -9.72
CA THR A 63 -0.76 -4.12 -9.10
C THR A 63 -0.62 -3.67 -7.64
N VAL A 64 -0.92 -2.40 -7.35
CA VAL A 64 -0.94 -1.85 -5.98
C VAL A 64 -2.03 -2.52 -5.14
N VAL A 65 -3.25 -2.64 -5.65
CA VAL A 65 -4.37 -3.32 -4.96
C VAL A 65 -4.02 -4.77 -4.65
N TYR A 66 -3.45 -5.49 -5.63
CA TYR A 66 -3.02 -6.87 -5.43
C TYR A 66 -1.91 -6.99 -4.38
N ALA A 67 -0.93 -6.08 -4.39
CA ALA A 67 0.11 -6.04 -3.37
C ALA A 67 -0.45 -5.74 -1.98
N TRP A 68 -1.49 -4.91 -1.87
CA TRP A 68 -2.17 -4.60 -0.63
C TRP A 68 -2.91 -5.83 -0.07
N LEU A 69 -3.75 -6.50 -0.89
CA LEU A 69 -4.42 -7.74 -0.51
C LEU A 69 -3.46 -8.82 -0.02
N ARG A 70 -2.26 -8.89 -0.62
CA ARG A 70 -1.22 -9.82 -0.21
C ARG A 70 -0.68 -9.53 1.19
N ILE A 71 -0.53 -8.26 1.57
CA ILE A 71 -0.05 -7.88 2.89
C ILE A 71 -1.06 -8.32 3.96
N GLU A 72 -2.34 -8.03 3.75
CA GLU A 72 -3.41 -8.43 4.69
C GLU A 72 -3.46 -9.95 4.86
N LYS A 73 -3.35 -10.70 3.75
CA LYS A 73 -3.28 -12.16 3.81
C LYS A 73 -2.05 -12.68 4.56
N GLU A 74 -0.87 -12.09 4.32
CA GLU A 74 0.37 -12.45 5.02
C GLU A 74 0.24 -12.17 6.53
N GLU A 75 -0.46 -11.12 6.96
CA GLU A 75 -0.73 -10.83 8.37
C GLU A 75 -1.67 -11.86 9.02
N TRP A 76 -2.79 -12.21 8.38
CA TRP A 76 -3.70 -13.23 8.89
C TRP A 76 -3.05 -14.61 9.00
N GLU A 77 -2.21 -14.99 8.03
CA GLU A 77 -1.48 -16.27 8.08
C GLU A 77 -0.48 -16.32 9.23
N ASN A 78 0.15 -15.20 9.60
CA ASN A 78 1.07 -15.14 10.73
C ASN A 78 0.35 -15.21 12.08
N GLU A 79 -0.80 -14.54 12.24
CA GLU A 79 -1.62 -14.63 13.46
C GLU A 79 -2.08 -16.08 13.73
N LEU A 80 -2.48 -16.82 12.70
CA LEU A 80 -2.91 -18.22 12.83
C LEU A 80 -1.80 -19.18 13.27
N VAL A 81 -0.52 -18.83 13.07
CA VAL A 81 0.62 -19.66 13.50
C VAL A 81 0.95 -19.42 14.97
N GLU A 82 0.84 -18.17 15.45
CA GLU A 82 1.15 -17.83 16.84
C GLU A 82 0.13 -18.39 17.84
N ASP A 83 -1.16 -18.46 17.46
CA ASP A 83 -2.20 -19.05 18.31
C ASP A 83 -2.12 -20.60 18.39
N ASN A 84 -1.27 -21.23 17.57
CA ASN A 84 -1.14 -22.69 17.47
C ASN A 84 0.25 -23.22 17.88
N ALA A 85 1.10 -22.36 18.48
CA ALA A 85 2.44 -22.67 18.98
C ALA A 85 2.52 -22.61 20.52
#